data_AF-Q15BE9-F1
#
_entry.id   AF-Q15BE9-F1
#
_cell.length_a   1.000
_cell.length_b   1.000
_cell.length_c   1.000
_cell.angle_alpha   90.00
_cell.angle_beta   90.00
_cell.angle_gamma   90.00
#
_symmetry.space_group_name_H-M   'P 1'
#
loop_
_entity.id
_entity.type
_entity.pdbx_description
1 polymer ?
#
loop_
_entity_poly.entity_id
_entity_poly.type
_entity_poly.pdbx_seq_one_letter_code
_entity_poly.pdbx_strand_id
1 'polypeptide(L)'
;IDEKWFNLTRKSERYYMLPDEDEPLRTCKTKNNIPKLMFLTVTARPRIDRNGVCIFDGRIGCFPLVTYERAKRSSVNRQARTMEVKPITSMTREGRRTFKIDKVLPATRFCWPRGNVSNLFFIQQDNA
;
A
#
# COMPACT_ATOMS: atom_id res chain seq x y z
N ILE A 1 -6.91 -9.40 -6.89
CA ILE A 1 -5.91 -8.98 -5.88
C ILE A 1 -4.58 -8.97 -6.59
N ASP A 2 -3.78 -7.93 -6.37
CA ASP A 2 -2.48 -7.77 -7.01
C ASP A 2 -1.46 -7.11 -6.08
N GLU A 3 -0.19 -7.45 -6.26
CA GLU A 3 0.95 -6.86 -5.56
C GLU A 3 1.72 -5.90 -6.46
N LYS A 4 1.95 -4.67 -5.97
CA LYS A 4 2.69 -3.67 -6.74
C LYS A 4 3.75 -2.96 -5.92
N TRP A 5 4.93 -2.82 -6.51
CA TRP A 5 6.03 -2.02 -5.95
C TRP A 5 5.89 -0.55 -6.32
N PHE A 6 6.01 0.32 -5.33
CA PHE A 6 6.06 1.78 -5.46
C PHE A 6 7.38 2.31 -4.91
N ASN A 7 7.95 3.30 -5.59
CA ASN A 7 9.10 4.05 -5.07
C ASN A 7 8.57 5.18 -4.18
N LEU A 8 9.17 5.40 -3.01
CA LEU A 8 8.75 6.44 -2.09
C LEU A 8 8.85 7.84 -2.71
N THR A 9 9.88 8.08 -3.52
CA THR A 9 10.07 9.31 -4.27
C THR A 9 10.36 9.00 -5.74
N ARG A 10 10.13 9.95 -6.63
CA ARG A 10 10.55 9.81 -8.03
C ARG A 10 12.08 9.93 -8.12
N LYS A 11 12.61 9.44 -9.25
CA LYS A 11 14.06 9.49 -9.53
C LYS A 11 14.52 10.94 -9.76
N SER A 12 13.72 11.69 -10.52
CA SER A 12 13.89 13.11 -10.80
C SER A 12 12.51 13.76 -10.76
N GLU A 13 12.43 14.95 -10.16
CA GLU A 13 11.24 15.80 -10.14
C GLU A 13 11.66 17.19 -10.61
N ARG A 14 10.76 17.83 -11.35
CA ARG A 14 10.94 19.22 -11.79
C ARG A 14 9.90 20.04 -11.05
N TYR A 15 10.36 21.11 -10.44
CA TYR A 15 9.55 22.05 -9.67
C TYR A 15 9.62 23.39 -10.36
N TYR A 16 8.48 24.07 -10.46
CA TYR A 16 8.46 25.50 -10.74
C TYR A 16 8.48 26.18 -9.39
N MET A 17 9.52 26.98 -9.14
CA MET A 17 9.69 27.71 -7.88
C MET A 17 9.54 29.19 -8.11
N LEU A 18 8.98 29.89 -7.13
CA LEU A 18 9.02 31.34 -7.08
C LEU A 18 10.44 31.80 -6.67
N PRO A 19 10.83 33.05 -6.99
CA PRO A 19 12.18 33.55 -6.68
C PRO A 19 12.56 33.49 -5.21
N ASP A 20 11.57 33.57 -4.31
CA ASP A 20 11.76 33.63 -2.85
C ASP A 20 11.48 32.29 -2.15
N GLU A 21 11.27 31.20 -2.89
CA GLU A 21 10.92 29.90 -2.32
C GLU A 21 12.17 29.04 -2.10
N ASP A 22 12.27 28.41 -0.92
CA ASP A 22 13.37 27.51 -0.59
C ASP A 22 13.37 26.27 -1.49
N GLU A 23 14.56 25.82 -1.87
CA GLU A 23 14.70 24.61 -2.68
C GLU A 23 14.06 23.38 -2.00
N PRO A 24 13.33 22.53 -2.75
CA PRO A 24 12.68 21.37 -2.19
C PRO A 24 13.70 20.39 -1.62
N LEU A 25 13.56 20.10 -0.32
CA LEU A 25 14.46 19.19 0.38
C LEU A 25 14.30 17.75 -0.14
N ARG A 26 15.36 17.24 -0.76
CA ARG A 26 15.47 15.82 -1.12
C ARG A 26 16.28 15.04 -0.09
N THR A 27 15.61 14.19 0.68
CA THR A 27 16.24 13.37 1.72
C THR A 27 17.04 12.18 1.18
N CYS A 28 16.75 11.69 -0.04
CA CYS A 28 17.45 10.58 -0.67
C CYS A 28 18.58 11.06 -1.60
N LYS A 29 19.84 10.88 -1.17
CA LYS A 29 21.06 11.31 -1.90
C LYS A 29 21.29 10.58 -3.23
N THR A 30 20.90 9.30 -3.34
CA THR A 30 21.14 8.49 -4.54
C THR A 30 19.89 7.77 -5.01
N LYS A 31 19.76 7.63 -6.32
CA LYS A 31 18.63 6.93 -6.98
C LYS A 31 18.51 5.46 -6.55
N ASN A 32 19.62 4.81 -6.23
CA ASN A 32 19.65 3.40 -5.81
C ASN A 32 19.15 3.21 -4.37
N ASN A 33 19.19 4.28 -3.55
CA ASN A 33 18.75 4.23 -2.15
C ASN A 33 17.31 4.76 -1.97
N ILE A 34 16.54 4.92 -3.06
CA ILE A 34 15.13 5.26 -2.95
C ILE A 34 14.40 4.04 -2.38
N PRO A 35 13.75 4.15 -1.21
CA PRO A 35 13.01 3.05 -0.64
C PRO A 35 11.88 2.60 -1.57
N LYS A 36 11.73 1.29 -1.73
CA LYS A 36 10.61 0.68 -2.43
C LYS A 36 9.68 0.03 -1.43
N LEU A 37 8.39 0.29 -1.54
CA LEU A 37 7.36 -0.37 -0.75
C LEU A 37 6.48 -1.20 -1.67
N MET A 38 6.17 -2.42 -1.24
CA MET A 38 5.19 -3.26 -1.90
C MET A 38 3.82 -3.03 -1.26
N PHE A 39 2.79 -2.94 -2.08
CA PHE A 39 1.41 -2.83 -1.64
C PHE A 39 0.59 -3.98 -2.20
N LEU A 40 -0.24 -4.59 -1.36
CA LEU A 40 -1.30 -5.48 -1.77
C LEU A 40 -2.56 -4.67 -1.98
N THR A 41 -3.07 -4.66 -3.21
CA THR A 41 -4.29 -3.91 -3.55
C THR A 41 -5.42 -4.86 -3.87
N VAL A 42 -6.59 -4.53 -3.32
CA VAL A 42 -7.81 -5.30 -3.48
C VAL A 42 -8.87 -4.39 -4.05
N THR A 43 -9.34 -4.77 -5.24
CA THR A 43 -10.43 -4.10 -5.93
C THR A 43 -11.43 -5.13 -6.42
N ALA A 44 -12.68 -4.70 -6.54
CA ALA A 44 -13.77 -5.45 -7.12
C ALA A 44 -14.44 -4.60 -8.20
N ARG A 45 -15.37 -5.19 -8.96
CA ARG A 45 -16.13 -4.42 -9.94
C ARG A 45 -17.01 -3.38 -9.23
N PRO A 46 -16.97 -2.10 -9.66
CA PRO A 46 -17.93 -1.11 -9.20
C PRO A 46 -19.37 -1.55 -9.51
N ARG A 47 -20.31 -1.16 -8.66
CA ARG A 47 -21.74 -1.41 -8.86
C ARG A 47 -22.48 -0.09 -8.92
N ILE A 48 -23.21 0.09 -10.01
CA ILE A 48 -23.98 1.30 -10.30
C ILE A 48 -25.45 0.90 -10.37
N ASP A 49 -26.31 1.67 -9.72
CA ASP A 49 -27.76 1.47 -9.77
C ASP A 49 -28.34 1.86 -11.14
N ARG A 50 -29.60 1.50 -11.40
CA ARG A 50 -30.37 1.87 -12.59
C ARG A 50 -30.43 3.39 -12.81
N ASN A 51 -30.36 4.17 -11.73
CA ASN A 51 -30.37 5.63 -11.76
C ASN A 51 -28.96 6.25 -12.02
N GLY A 52 -27.94 5.42 -12.28
CA GLY A 52 -26.56 5.89 -12.50
C GLY A 52 -25.78 6.21 -11.21
N VAL A 53 -26.35 5.94 -10.04
CA VAL A 53 -25.70 6.20 -8.75
C VAL A 53 -24.73 5.07 -8.40
N CYS A 54 -23.49 5.41 -8.05
CA CYS A 54 -22.50 4.45 -7.60
C CYS A 54 -22.83 3.95 -6.18
N ILE A 55 -23.25 2.69 -6.07
CA ILE A 55 -23.53 2.03 -4.77
C ILE A 55 -22.23 1.49 -4.17
N PHE A 56 -21.28 1.10 -5.03
CA PHE A 56 -20.00 0.55 -4.62
C PHE A 56 -18.95 0.91 -5.67
N ASP A 57 -17.88 1.58 -5.26
CA ASP A 57 -16.84 2.10 -6.14
C ASP A 57 -15.78 1.04 -6.51
N GLY A 58 -15.90 -0.18 -6.00
CA GLY A 58 -14.97 -1.26 -6.26
C GLY A 58 -13.66 -1.17 -5.48
N ARG A 59 -13.47 -0.17 -4.61
CA ARG A 59 -12.23 0.01 -3.85
C ARG A 59 -12.39 -0.67 -2.49
N ILE A 60 -11.65 -1.75 -2.27
CA ILE A 60 -11.72 -2.50 -1.00
C ILE A 60 -10.60 -2.05 -0.07
N GLY A 61 -9.37 -2.00 -0.58
CA GLY A 61 -8.25 -1.51 0.23
C GLY A 61 -6.90 -1.62 -0.45
N CYS A 62 -5.96 -0.81 0.05
CA CYS A 62 -4.55 -0.83 -0.30
C CYS A 62 -3.75 -1.02 0.99
N PHE A 63 -2.99 -2.09 1.07
CA PHE A 63 -2.28 -2.44 2.30
C PHE A 63 -0.77 -2.49 2.07
N PRO A 64 0.03 -1.72 2.82
CA PRO A 64 1.48 -1.78 2.71
C PRO A 64 2.02 -3.08 3.31
N LEU A 65 2.89 -3.75 2.56
CA LEU A 65 3.60 -4.95 2.99
C LEU A 65 4.90 -4.54 3.65
N VAL A 66 4.78 -4.19 4.94
CA VAL A 66 5.86 -3.64 5.77
C VAL A 66 5.96 -4.36 7.10
N THR A 67 7.18 -4.43 7.65
CA THR A 67 7.44 -4.87 9.02
C THR A 67 7.79 -3.67 9.90
N TYR A 68 7.35 -3.72 11.14
CA TYR A 68 7.72 -2.73 12.15
C TYR A 68 8.86 -3.30 12.99
N GLU A 69 10.06 -2.75 12.83
CA GLU A 69 11.25 -3.20 13.54
C GLU A 69 11.86 -2.04 14.33
N ARG A 70 12.48 -2.34 15.47
CA ARG A 70 13.24 -1.32 16.19
C ARG A 70 14.59 -1.07 15.53
N ALA A 71 14.96 0.20 15.43
CA ALA A 71 16.28 0.63 14.98
C ALA A 71 17.39 0.00 15.83
N LYS A 72 18.21 -0.85 15.22
CA LYS A 72 19.33 -1.54 15.92
C LYS A 72 20.48 -0.61 16.28
N ARG A 73 20.75 0.41 15.45
CA ARG A 73 21.80 1.41 15.64
C ARG A 73 21.22 2.80 15.57
N SER A 74 21.85 3.73 16.30
CA SER A 74 21.64 5.16 16.12
C SER A 74 22.36 5.63 14.86
N SER A 75 21.75 6.56 14.15
CA SER A 75 22.33 7.32 13.05
C SER A 75 22.01 8.79 13.25
N VAL A 76 22.65 9.66 12.45
CA VAL A 76 22.40 11.12 12.46
C VAL A 76 20.91 11.43 12.33
N ASN A 77 20.17 10.62 11.55
CA ASN A 77 18.76 10.85 11.27
C ASN A 77 17.82 10.08 12.21
N ARG A 78 18.34 9.26 13.15
CA ARG A 78 17.50 8.33 13.91
C ARG A 78 18.18 7.77 15.16
N GLN A 79 17.54 7.91 16.32
CA GLN A 79 18.03 7.29 17.56
C GLN A 79 17.80 5.76 17.56
N ALA A 80 18.68 5.02 18.25
CA ALA A 80 18.50 3.59 18.45
C ALA A 80 17.17 3.31 19.17
N ARG A 81 16.56 2.16 18.89
CA ARG A 81 15.27 1.68 19.43
C ARG A 81 14.01 2.39 18.91
N THR A 82 14.14 3.44 18.10
CA THR A 82 13.00 4.05 17.38
C THR A 82 12.30 3.00 16.52
N MET A 83 10.96 2.99 16.53
CA MET A 83 10.17 2.11 15.67
C MET A 83 10.33 2.51 14.20
N GLU A 84 10.62 1.54 13.35
CA GLU A 84 10.86 1.74 11.94
C GLU A 84 9.96 0.88 11.09
N VAL A 85 9.44 1.48 10.04
CA VAL A 85 8.76 0.75 8.98
C VAL A 85 9.80 0.30 7.96
N LYS A 86 9.96 -1.01 7.80
CA LYS A 86 10.80 -1.59 6.76
C LYS A 86 9.96 -2.28 5.71
N PRO A 87 10.29 -2.11 4.42
CA PRO A 87 9.64 -2.88 3.37
C PRO A 87 10.01 -4.35 3.54
N ILE A 88 9.04 -5.24 3.32
CA ILE A 88 9.28 -6.69 3.34
C ILE A 88 10.17 -7.04 2.14
N THR A 89 11.38 -7.52 2.41
CA THR A 89 12.37 -7.85 1.35
C THR A 89 12.00 -9.13 0.59
N SER A 90 11.38 -10.11 1.26
CA SER A 90 10.87 -11.33 0.64
C SER A 90 9.57 -11.75 1.31
N MET A 91 8.53 -12.00 0.52
CA MET A 91 7.23 -12.37 1.02
C MET A 91 7.05 -13.89 0.97
N THR A 92 6.97 -14.53 2.12
CA THR A 92 6.72 -15.97 2.22
C THR A 92 5.27 -16.29 1.89
N ARG A 93 5.01 -17.51 1.41
CA ARG A 93 3.64 -17.99 1.13
C ARG A 93 2.72 -17.85 2.34
N GLU A 94 3.24 -18.15 3.53
CA GLU A 94 2.51 -18.02 4.79
C GLU A 94 2.22 -16.56 5.13
N GLY A 95 3.20 -15.66 4.98
CA GLY A 95 3.00 -14.22 5.17
C GLY A 95 1.89 -13.68 4.25
N ARG A 96 1.89 -14.06 2.97
CA ARG A 96 0.80 -13.71 2.03
C ARG A 96 -0.55 -14.22 2.50
N ARG A 97 -0.62 -15.48 2.93
CA ARG A 97 -1.87 -16.12 3.37
C ARG A 97 -2.44 -15.45 4.61
N THR A 98 -1.62 -15.27 5.64
CA THR A 98 -2.01 -14.62 6.90
C THR A 98 -2.49 -13.19 6.63
N PHE A 99 -1.80 -12.45 5.77
CA PHE A 99 -2.21 -11.10 5.42
C PHE A 99 -3.57 -11.03 4.70
N LYS A 100 -3.85 -11.99 3.82
CA LYS A 100 -5.18 -12.11 3.19
C LYS A 100 -6.27 -12.38 4.21
N ILE A 101 -6.01 -13.30 5.16
CA ILE A 101 -6.97 -13.67 6.20
C ILE A 101 -7.21 -12.49 7.15
N ASP A 102 -6.16 -11.83 7.60
CA ASP A 102 -6.24 -10.84 8.68
C ASP A 102 -6.59 -9.43 8.20
N LYS A 103 -6.26 -9.09 6.95
CA LYS A 103 -6.47 -7.73 6.40
C LYS A 103 -7.49 -7.73 5.27
N VAL A 104 -7.31 -8.60 4.27
CA VAL A 104 -8.13 -8.55 3.05
C VAL A 104 -9.57 -9.02 3.30
N LEU A 105 -9.77 -10.16 3.95
CA LEU A 105 -11.12 -10.69 4.19
C LEU A 105 -11.96 -9.75 5.06
N PRO A 106 -11.45 -9.20 6.18
CA PRO A 106 -12.22 -8.24 6.99
C PRO A 106 -12.56 -6.97 6.22
N ALA A 107 -11.61 -6.40 5.47
CA ALA A 107 -11.86 -5.21 4.68
C ALA A 107 -12.88 -5.46 3.56
N THR A 108 -12.79 -6.62 2.90
CA THR A 108 -13.76 -7.03 1.88
C THR A 108 -15.15 -7.13 2.48
N ARG A 109 -15.29 -7.79 3.63
CA ARG A 109 -16.57 -7.91 4.34
C ARG A 109 -17.12 -6.56 4.78
N PHE A 110 -16.26 -5.65 5.22
CA PHE A 110 -16.65 -4.31 5.65
C PHE A 110 -17.18 -3.45 4.49
N CYS A 111 -16.50 -3.47 3.35
CA CYS A 111 -16.90 -2.68 2.18
C CYS A 111 -18.03 -3.33 1.35
N TRP A 112 -18.39 -4.58 1.63
CA TRP A 112 -19.33 -5.31 0.78
C TRP A 112 -20.76 -4.74 0.90
N PRO A 113 -21.47 -4.55 -0.23
CA PRO A 113 -22.85 -4.05 -0.20
C PRO A 113 -23.78 -5.01 0.56
N ARG A 114 -24.58 -4.47 1.49
CA ARG A 114 -25.48 -5.24 2.37
C ARG A 114 -26.50 -6.11 1.63
N GLY A 115 -26.94 -5.69 0.44
CA GLY A 115 -27.86 -6.45 -0.41
C GLY A 115 -27.28 -7.73 -1.02
N ASN A 116 -25.98 -8.01 -0.82
CA ASN A 116 -25.28 -9.14 -1.43
C ASN A 116 -24.45 -9.94 -0.42
N VAL A 117 -24.75 -9.83 0.88
CA VAL A 117 -23.99 -10.51 1.95
C VAL A 117 -24.14 -12.03 1.88
N SER A 118 -25.26 -12.53 1.35
CA SER A 118 -25.52 -13.96 1.14
C SER A 118 -24.86 -14.52 -0.13
N ASN A 119 -24.29 -13.68 -0.99
CA ASN A 119 -23.74 -14.15 -2.26
C ASN A 119 -22.29 -14.56 -2.06
N LEU A 120 -21.95 -15.72 -2.64
CA LEU A 120 -20.57 -16.15 -2.76
C LEU A 120 -19.78 -15.09 -3.56
N PHE A 121 -18.64 -14.65 -3.02
CA PHE A 121 -17.73 -13.76 -3.72
C PHE A 121 -16.44 -14.53 -4.03
N PHE A 122 -15.97 -14.37 -5.27
CA PHE A 122 -14.75 -15.01 -5.73
C PHE A 122 -13.59 -14.04 -5.61
N ILE A 123 -12.49 -14.52 -5.04
CA ILE A 123 -11.24 -13.79 -4.99
C ILE A 123 -10.37 -14.28 -6.14
N GLN A 124 -10.05 -13.38 -7.06
CA GLN A 124 -9.10 -13.65 -8.14
C GLN A 124 -7.72 -13.14 -7.76
N GLN A 125 -6.70 -13.94 -8.06
CA GLN A 125 -5.29 -13.61 -7.92
C GLN A 125 -4.51 -14.23 -9.09
N ASP A 126 -3.28 -13.78 -9.30
CA ASP A 126 -2.30 -14.42 -10.18
C ASP A 126 -1.76 -15.73 -9.58
N ASN A 127 -1.02 -16.48 -10.41
CA ASN A 127 -0.41 -17.76 -10.06
C ASN A 127 1.02 -17.61 -9.51
N ALA A 128 1.37 -16.42 -9.01
CA ALA A 128 2.72 -16.08 -8.54
C ALA A 128 3.06 -16.61 -7.13
#